data_AF-X1QE19-F1
#
_entry.id   AF-X1QE19-F1
#
_cell.length_a   1.000
_cell.length_b   1.000
_cell.length_c   1.000
_cell.angle_alpha   90.00
_cell.angle_beta   90.00
_cell.angle_gamma   90.00
#
_symmetry.space_group_name_H-M   'P 1'
#
loop_
_entity.id
_entity.type
_entity.pdbx_description
1 polymer ?
#
loop_
_entity_poly.entity_id
_entity_poly.type
_entity_poly.pdbx_seq_one_letter_code
_entity_poly.pdbx_strand_id
1 'polypeptide(L)'
;MIYQAIGIGMVVSFAFYEIVGLSPGGIVVPGYIALFLDQPVRILVTLLVALLTYFSVKTLSNYIILYGRRRFLAMILIGFLLKWLI
;
A
#
# COMPACT_ATOMS: atom_id res chain seq x y z
N MET A 1 -4.23 18.48 -12.69
CA MET A 1 -4.07 17.67 -11.46
C MET A 1 -4.11 16.17 -11.71
N ILE A 2 -5.23 15.57 -12.13
CA ILE A 2 -5.33 14.10 -12.31
C ILE A 2 -4.34 13.54 -13.34
N TYR A 3 -4.22 14.14 -14.53
CA TYR A 3 -3.25 13.68 -15.55
C TYR A 3 -1.79 13.75 -15.08
N GLN A 4 -1.44 14.79 -14.31
CA GLN A 4 -0.09 14.94 -13.73
C GLN A 4 0.16 13.87 -12.67
N ALA A 5 -0.81 13.58 -11.80
CA ALA A 5 -0.68 12.54 -10.80
C ALA A 5 -0.58 11.12 -11.41
N ILE A 6 -1.32 10.86 -12.50
CA ILE A 6 -1.17 9.61 -13.27
C ILE A 6 0.23 9.54 -13.88
N GLY A 7 0.72 10.61 -14.50
CA GLY A 7 2.07 10.66 -15.07
C GLY A 7 3.16 10.42 -14.02
N ILE A 8 3.09 11.10 -12.87
CA ILE A 8 4.01 10.91 -11.74
C ILE A 8 3.89 9.48 -11.21
N GLY A 9 2.67 8.97 -11.00
CA GLY A 9 2.43 7.62 -10.53
C GLY A 9 3.03 6.55 -11.45
N MET A 10 2.92 6.73 -12.77
CA MET A 10 3.53 5.83 -13.76
C MET A 10 5.07 5.86 -13.69
N VAL A 11 5.67 7.05 -13.71
CA VAL A 11 7.14 7.20 -13.67
C VAL A 11 7.70 6.62 -12.37
N VAL A 12 7.07 6.91 -11.23
CA VAL A 12 7.49 6.39 -9.92
C VAL A 12 7.31 4.88 -9.84
N SER A 13 6.20 4.33 -10.36
CA SER A 13 6.00 2.87 -10.41
C SER A 13 7.08 2.17 -11.21
N PHE A 14 7.41 2.73 -12.39
CA PHE A 14 8.40 2.18 -13.29
C PHE A 14 9.80 2.23 -12.66
N ALA A 15 10.19 3.39 -12.14
CA ALA A 15 11.48 3.54 -11.46
C ALA A 15 11.61 2.61 -10.25
N PHE A 16 10.55 2.48 -9.44
CA PHE A 16 10.55 1.57 -8.29
C PHE A 16 10.69 0.11 -8.73
N TYR A 17 9.97 -0.30 -9.77
CA TYR A 17 10.07 -1.65 -10.31
C TYR A 17 11.48 -1.95 -10.79
N GLU A 18 12.11 -1.01 -11.50
CA GLU A 18 13.47 -1.21 -12.04
C GLU A 18 14.54 -1.28 -10.95
N ILE A 19 14.40 -0.48 -9.88
CA ILE A 19 15.37 -0.42 -8.78
C ILE A 19 15.22 -1.62 -7.84
N VAL A 20 13.98 -2.00 -7.50
CA VAL A 20 13.69 -2.98 -6.44
C VAL A 20 13.40 -4.38 -7.01
N GLY A 21 13.05 -4.49 -8.29
CA GLY A 21 12.62 -5.73 -8.93
C GLY A 21 11.28 -6.26 -8.42
N LEU A 22 10.60 -5.53 -7.54
CA LEU A 22 9.31 -5.90 -6.97
C LEU A 22 8.20 -5.08 -7.64
N SER A 23 7.16 -5.76 -8.12
CA SER A 23 5.96 -5.08 -8.60
C SER A 23 5.27 -4.35 -7.43
N PRO A 24 5.05 -3.02 -7.52
CA PRO A 24 4.41 -2.25 -6.45
C PRO A 24 2.91 -2.54 -6.28
N GLY A 25 2.39 -3.61 -6.88
CA GLY A 25 0.94 -3.88 -6.96
C GLY A 25 0.25 -3.14 -8.11
N GLY A 26 1.03 -2.64 -9.07
CA GLY A 26 0.58 -1.86 -10.24
C GLY A 26 0.81 -0.35 -10.10
N ILE A 27 0.39 0.40 -11.12
CA ILE A 27 0.52 1.88 -11.20
C ILE A 27 -0.28 2.62 -10.12
N VAL A 28 -1.23 1.91 -9.50
CA VAL A 28 -2.30 2.44 -8.67
C VAL A 28 -1.77 3.09 -7.38
N VAL A 29 -0.81 2.45 -6.69
CA VAL A 29 -0.35 2.92 -5.37
C VAL A 29 0.39 4.27 -5.44
N PRO A 30 1.46 4.44 -6.22
CA PRO A 30 2.12 5.75 -6.33
C PRO A 30 1.25 6.77 -7.07
N GLY A 31 0.30 6.35 -7.92
CA GLY A 31 -0.72 7.24 -8.48
C GLY A 31 -1.62 7.87 -7.41
N TYR A 32 -2.11 7.07 -6.45
CA TYR A 32 -2.88 7.61 -5.32
C TYR A 32 -2.05 8.49 -4.40
N ILE A 33 -0.78 8.16 -4.16
CA ILE A 33 0.11 9.02 -3.39
C ILE A 33 0.31 10.35 -4.11
N ALA A 34 0.55 10.32 -5.43
CA ALA A 34 0.71 11.51 -6.25
C ALA A 34 -0.53 12.42 -6.24
N LEU A 35 -1.74 11.83 -6.17
CA LEU A 35 -3.00 12.57 -6.08
C LEU A 35 -3.19 13.32 -4.76
N PHE A 36 -2.53 12.90 -3.68
CA PHE A 36 -2.66 13.49 -2.35
C PHE A 36 -1.35 14.11 -1.85
N LEU A 37 -0.44 14.50 -2.74
CA LEU A 37 0.84 15.14 -2.38
C LEU A 37 0.64 16.48 -1.64
N ASP A 38 -0.46 17.15 -1.88
CA ASP A 38 -0.92 18.35 -1.18
C ASP A 38 -1.39 18.06 0.26
N GLN A 39 -1.63 16.80 0.61
CA GLN A 39 -2.19 16.35 1.89
C GLN A 39 -1.22 15.41 2.62
N PRO A 40 -0.11 15.94 3.19
CA PRO A 40 0.93 15.12 3.80
C PRO A 40 0.42 14.25 4.96
N VAL A 41 -0.56 14.75 5.73
CA VAL A 41 -1.20 14.00 6.81
C VAL A 41 -1.89 12.74 6.27
N ARG A 42 -2.57 12.83 5.13
CA ARG A 42 -3.25 11.68 4.51
C ARG A 42 -2.25 10.62 4.04
N ILE A 43 -1.12 11.05 3.49
CA ILE A 43 -0.03 10.14 3.11
C ILE A 43 0.55 9.44 4.34
N LEU A 44 0.81 10.18 5.42
CA LEU A 44 1.31 9.63 6.68
C LEU A 44 0.34 8.60 7.28
N VAL A 45 -0.96 8.90 7.31
CA VAL A 45 -1.99 7.94 7.78
C VAL A 45 -2.00 6.69 6.90
N THR A 46 -1.88 6.83 5.58
CA THR A 46 -1.83 5.69 4.66
C THR A 46 -0.62 4.79 4.94
N LEU A 47 0.56 5.38 5.16
CA LEU A 47 1.77 4.65 5.54
C LEU A 47 1.63 3.98 6.92
N LEU A 48 1.03 4.67 7.87
CA LEU A 48 0.76 4.15 9.21
C LEU A 48 -0.16 2.93 9.14
N VAL A 49 -1.28 3.02 8.42
CA VAL A 49 -2.21 1.91 8.22
C VAL A 49 -1.52 0.74 7.52
N ALA A 50 -0.68 0.99 6.50
CA ALA A 50 0.07 -0.07 5.81
C ALA A 50 1.04 -0.79 6.77
N LEU A 51 1.75 -0.05 7.62
CA LEU A 51 2.65 -0.63 8.63
C LEU A 51 1.88 -1.44 9.67
N LEU A 52 0.79 -0.89 10.22
CA LEU A 52 -0.06 -1.61 11.17
C LEU A 52 -0.61 -2.89 10.56
N THR A 53 -1.11 -2.84 9.33
CA THR A 53 -1.60 -4.01 8.59
C THR A 53 -0.51 -5.08 8.48
N TYR A 54 0.70 -4.68 8.10
CA TYR A 54 1.83 -5.60 7.99
C TYR A 54 2.15 -6.27 9.32
N PHE A 55 2.24 -5.50 10.42
CA PHE A 55 2.55 -6.03 11.75
C PHE A 55 1.45 -6.93 12.30
N SER A 56 0.18 -6.54 12.12
CA SER A 56 -0.98 -7.35 12.52
C SER A 56 -0.99 -8.69 11.79
N VAL A 57 -0.83 -8.70 10.46
CA VAL A 57 -0.79 -9.96 9.69
C VAL A 57 0.45 -10.77 10.01
N LYS A 58 1.61 -10.15 10.20
CA LYS A 58 2.85 -10.83 10.58
C LYS A 58 2.69 -11.54 11.92
N THR A 59 2.08 -10.87 12.90
CA THR A 59 1.80 -11.46 14.21
C THR A 59 0.80 -12.60 14.10
N LEU A 60 -0.27 -12.42 13.33
CA LEU A 60 -1.28 -13.45 13.09
C LEU A 60 -0.71 -14.69 12.37
N SER A 61 0.24 -14.48 11.46
CA SER A 61 0.95 -15.54 10.74
C SER A 61 1.79 -16.44 11.64
N ASN A 62 2.07 -16.03 12.88
CA ASN A 62 2.74 -16.88 13.87
C ASN A 62 1.77 -17.88 14.53
N TYR A 63 0.47 -17.58 14.55
CA TYR A 63 -0.56 -18.42 15.17
C TYR A 63 -1.35 -19.25 14.14
N ILE A 64 -1.45 -18.75 12.91
CA ILE A 64 -2.26 -19.36 11.85
C ILE A 64 -1.41 -19.47 10.58
N ILE A 65 -1.57 -20.57 9.85
CA ILE A 65 -0.90 -20.83 8.57
C ILE A 65 -1.44 -19.88 7.48
N LEU A 66 -0.78 -18.73 7.31
CA LEU A 66 -1.08 -17.71 6.32
C LEU A 66 0.02 -17.63 5.25
N TYR A 67 -0.15 -18.38 4.16
CA TYR A 67 0.77 -18.36 3.00
C TYR A 67 0.04 -18.06 1.69
N GLY A 68 0.81 -17.57 0.71
CA GLY A 68 0.33 -17.26 -0.64
C GLY A 68 -0.92 -16.36 -0.64
N ARG A 69 -1.98 -16.83 -1.31
CA ARG A 69 -3.23 -16.08 -1.50
C ARG A 69 -3.95 -15.76 -0.18
N ARG A 70 -3.85 -16.61 0.85
CA ARG A 70 -4.49 -16.38 2.15
C ARG A 70 -3.87 -15.19 2.88
N ARG A 71 -2.54 -15.07 2.84
CA ARG A 71 -1.81 -13.94 3.43
C ARG A 71 -2.18 -12.63 2.74
N PHE A 72 -2.32 -12.65 1.41
CA PHE A 72 -2.74 -11.48 0.64
C PHE A 72 -4.15 -11.00 1.03
N LEU A 73 -5.12 -11.91 1.09
CA LEU A 73 -6.49 -11.57 1.52
C LEU A 73 -6.52 -11.04 2.96
N ALA A 74 -5.74 -11.63 3.87
CA ALA A 74 -5.63 -11.16 5.24
C ALA A 74 -5.07 -9.73 5.32
N MET A 75 -4.05 -9.40 4.51
CA MET A 75 -3.52 -8.02 4.40
C MET A 75 -4.61 -7.04 3.92
N ILE A 76 -5.37 -7.40 2.89
CA ILE A 76 -6.45 -6.53 2.39
C ILE A 76 -7.51 -6.30 3.46
N LEU A 77 -8.00 -7.38 4.08
CA LEU A 77 -9.09 -7.30 5.07
C LEU A 77 -8.66 -6.50 6.30
N ILE A 78 -7.48 -6.77 6.85
CA ILE A 78 -6.97 -6.02 8.00
C ILE A 78 -6.72 -4.56 7.63
N GLY A 79 -6.17 -4.27 6.45
CA GLY A 79 -5.97 -2.90 6.00
C GLY A 79 -7.27 -2.11 5.86
N PHE A 80 -8.33 -2.75 5.34
CA PHE A 80 -9.67 -2.16 5.30
C PHE A 80 -10.24 -1.90 6.69
N LEU A 81 -10.11 -2.87 7.60
CA LEU A 81 -10.59 -2.72 8.99
C LEU A 81 -9.88 -1.59 9.73
N LEU A 82 -8.55 -1.52 9.61
CA LEU A 82 -7.76 -0.47 10.25
C LEU A 82 -8.08 0.92 9.70
N LYS A 83 -8.25 1.04 8.37
CA LYS A 83 -8.66 2.31 7.76
C LYS A 83 -10.09 2.70 8.14
N TRP A 84 -10.98 1.74 8.42
CA TRP A 84 -12.33 2.07 8.88
C TRP A 84 -12.34 2.60 10.33
N LEU A 85 -11.38 2.19 11.15
CA LEU A 85 -11.26 2.60 12.55
C LEU A 85 -10.53 3.95 12.74
N ILE A 86 -9.70 4.35 11.79
CA ILE A 86 -8.86 5.58 11.82
C ILE A 86 -9.43 6.62 10.86
#